data_AF-A0A0D8XWF1-F1
#
_entry.id   AF-A0A0D8XWF1-F1
#
_cell.length_a   1.000
_cell.length_b   1.000
_cell.length_c   1.000
_cell.angle_alpha   90.00
_cell.angle_beta   90.00
_cell.angle_gamma   90.00
#
_symmetry.space_group_name_H-M   'P 1'
#
loop_
_entity.id
_entity.type
_entity.pdbx_description
1 polymer ?
#
loop_
_entity_poly.entity_id
_entity_poly.type
_entity_poly.pdbx_seq_one_letter_code
_entity_poly.pdbx_strand_id
1 'polypeptide(L)'
;MELTFEFPPRLLLYTNMERESPRQLIIRVNGWDEISPVNVDSCGTYFRLVKAVKKGIPMTRVVVQVTVEKDGKKVVTVRSSIDVRNMLPHQLCIYTTEAMTEVMIVEPSQTKSIPLPFVHSRFLVCPLNCKVQEKAEVIWSNVRAVGKKYCSVEKLRTSDKMRNYWLCTSVRREHYPDHETIPGHTVFVAAPLNIQNLLPIDVEIHILGQAFPISAGRTLMITTVDITKPFAVGVATERMKTIQECIVSKSHIGEGQLVSLRLD
;
A
#
# COMPACT_ATOMS: atom_id res chain seq x y z
N MET A 1 -19.41 1.54 -3.43
CA MET A 1 -20.84 1.54 -3.05
C MET A 1 -20.89 1.23 -1.58
N GLU A 2 -21.45 2.14 -0.80
CA GLU A 2 -21.66 1.96 0.63
C GLU A 2 -23.10 1.47 0.84
N LEU A 3 -23.27 0.45 1.66
CA LEU A 3 -24.56 -0.17 1.93
C LEU A 3 -24.75 -0.24 3.44
N THR A 4 -25.90 0.24 3.91
CA THR A 4 -26.29 0.14 5.32
C THR A 4 -27.38 -0.90 5.45
N PHE A 5 -27.27 -1.75 6.47
CA PHE A 5 -28.28 -2.72 6.87
C PHE A 5 -28.23 -2.88 8.39
N GLU A 6 -29.32 -3.38 8.98
CA GLU A 6 -29.44 -3.55 10.43
C GLU A 6 -29.91 -4.96 10.74
N PHE A 7 -29.35 -5.55 11.80
CA PHE A 7 -29.89 -6.78 12.39
C PHE A 7 -30.87 -6.40 13.51
N PRO A 8 -31.94 -7.18 13.72
CA PRO A 8 -32.85 -6.97 14.85
C PRO A 8 -32.09 -6.87 16.19
N PRO A 9 -32.49 -5.96 17.09
CA PRO A 9 -31.84 -5.79 18.39
C PRO A 9 -31.96 -7.09 19.21
N ARG A 10 -30.87 -7.46 19.91
CA ARG A 10 -30.87 -8.59 20.84
C ARG A 10 -31.51 -8.15 22.15
N LEU A 11 -32.61 -8.80 22.53
CA LEU A 11 -33.19 -8.64 23.86
C LEU A 11 -32.37 -9.52 24.83
N LEU A 12 -31.59 -8.90 25.71
CA LEU A 12 -30.78 -9.61 26.72
C LEU A 12 -31.62 -10.26 27.84
N LEU A 13 -32.95 -10.36 27.66
CA LEU A 13 -33.87 -10.84 28.67
C LEU A 13 -34.06 -12.35 28.52
N TYR A 14 -33.42 -13.09 29.44
CA TYR A 14 -33.74 -14.44 29.90
C TYR A 14 -34.51 -15.35 28.92
N THR A 15 -33.79 -16.21 28.21
CA THR A 15 -34.24 -17.61 28.07
C THR A 15 -33.06 -18.54 27.80
N ASN A 16 -32.78 -19.38 28.78
CA ASN A 16 -31.70 -20.37 28.80
C ASN A 16 -31.98 -21.59 27.90
N MET A 17 -32.76 -21.45 26.82
CA MET A 17 -33.29 -22.61 26.08
C MET A 17 -32.80 -22.70 24.63
N GLU A 18 -32.43 -21.59 23.97
CA GLU A 18 -31.86 -21.64 22.63
C GLU A 18 -30.77 -20.57 22.50
N ARG A 19 -29.53 -20.99 22.16
CA ARG A 19 -28.50 -20.03 21.74
C ARG A 19 -29.05 -19.30 20.50
N GLU A 20 -29.29 -18.00 20.61
CA GLU A 20 -29.65 -17.17 19.47
C GLU A 20 -28.69 -17.42 18.30
N SER A 21 -29.24 -17.48 17.09
CA SER A 21 -28.46 -17.73 15.90
C SER A 21 -27.39 -16.63 15.71
N PRO A 22 -26.18 -17.00 15.28
CA PRO A 22 -25.14 -16.03 15.00
C PRO A 22 -25.58 -15.09 13.88
N ARG A 23 -25.30 -13.80 14.01
CA ARG A 23 -25.50 -12.86 12.91
C ARG A 23 -24.46 -13.15 11.84
N GLN A 24 -24.93 -13.46 10.64
CA GLN A 24 -24.09 -13.89 9.53
C GLN A 24 -24.39 -13.10 8.27
N LEU A 25 -23.35 -12.94 7.46
CA LEU A 25 -23.46 -12.42 6.10
C LEU A 25 -23.08 -13.49 5.10
N ILE A 26 -23.87 -13.54 4.04
CA ILE A 26 -23.59 -14.31 2.82
C ILE A 26 -23.34 -13.29 1.73
N ILE A 27 -22.24 -13.45 1.00
CA ILE A 27 -21.77 -12.49 0.02
C ILE A 27 -21.64 -13.19 -1.32
N ARG A 28 -22.16 -12.55 -2.37
CA ARG A 28 -21.98 -12.96 -3.76
C ARG A 28 -21.42 -11.80 -4.57
N VAL A 29 -20.27 -12.02 -5.20
CA VAL A 29 -19.66 -11.06 -6.12
C VAL A 29 -20.02 -11.48 -7.54
N ASN A 30 -20.41 -10.54 -8.40
CA ASN A 30 -20.78 -10.86 -9.78
C ASN A 30 -19.64 -11.62 -10.49
N GLY A 31 -19.97 -12.72 -11.16
CA GLY A 31 -19.02 -13.62 -11.81
C GLY A 31 -18.36 -14.67 -10.89
N TRP A 32 -18.69 -14.68 -9.60
CA TRP A 32 -18.17 -15.63 -8.61
C TRP A 32 -19.30 -16.32 -7.84
N ASP A 33 -19.01 -17.52 -7.35
CA ASP A 33 -19.93 -18.27 -6.49
C ASP A 33 -20.17 -17.54 -5.17
N GLU A 34 -21.31 -17.84 -4.56
CA GLU A 34 -21.66 -17.39 -3.22
C GLU A 34 -20.68 -17.94 -2.19
N ILE A 35 -20.27 -17.10 -1.23
CA ILE A 35 -19.35 -17.52 -0.17
C ILE A 35 -20.12 -18.20 0.97
N SER A 36 -19.45 -19.09 1.70
CA SER A 36 -20.03 -19.62 2.94
C SER A 36 -20.22 -18.52 3.99
N PRO A 37 -21.24 -18.62 4.87
CA PRO A 37 -21.58 -17.57 5.82
C PRO A 37 -20.40 -17.09 6.67
N VAL A 38 -20.34 -15.78 6.90
CA VAL A 38 -19.34 -15.13 7.76
C VAL A 38 -20.04 -14.54 8.97
N ASN A 39 -19.62 -14.96 10.16
CA ASN A 39 -20.11 -14.41 11.42
C ASN A 39 -19.62 -12.96 11.60
N VAL A 40 -20.55 -12.05 11.90
CA VAL A 40 -20.26 -10.62 12.11
C VAL A 40 -20.47 -10.16 13.54
N ASP A 41 -20.70 -11.07 14.49
CA ASP A 41 -20.76 -10.79 15.92
C ASP A 41 -19.39 -10.44 16.50
N SER A 42 -18.30 -10.98 15.96
CA SER A 42 -16.92 -10.68 16.40
C SER A 42 -16.16 -9.85 15.37
N CYS A 43 -15.45 -8.84 15.85
CA CYS A 43 -14.48 -8.11 15.03
C CYS A 43 -13.33 -9.04 14.62
N GLY A 44 -12.82 -8.82 13.41
CA GLY A 44 -11.75 -9.63 12.85
C GLY A 44 -11.71 -9.60 11.34
N THR A 45 -10.71 -10.27 10.78
CA THR A 45 -10.57 -10.46 9.34
C THR A 45 -10.78 -11.92 9.02
N TYR A 46 -11.76 -12.19 8.17
CA TYR A 46 -12.12 -13.52 7.68
C TYR A 46 -11.82 -13.58 6.19
N PHE A 47 -11.60 -14.79 5.67
CA PHE A 47 -11.57 -14.99 4.22
C PHE A 47 -12.35 -16.24 3.84
N ARG A 48 -12.82 -16.27 2.61
CA ARG A 48 -13.42 -17.43 1.96
C ARG A 48 -12.82 -17.63 0.58
N LEU A 49 -12.61 -18.88 0.24
CA LEU A 49 -12.27 -19.27 -1.12
C LEU A 49 -13.52 -19.22 -1.98
N VAL A 50 -13.41 -18.64 -3.17
CA VAL A 50 -14.50 -18.48 -4.13
C VAL A 50 -14.06 -18.99 -5.50
N LYS A 51 -14.97 -19.69 -6.18
CA LYS A 51 -14.77 -20.15 -7.55
C LYS A 51 -15.43 -19.17 -8.49
N ALA A 52 -14.81 -18.95 -9.64
CA ALA A 52 -15.43 -18.18 -10.69
C ALA A 52 -16.52 -19.02 -11.36
N VAL A 53 -17.63 -18.38 -11.73
CA VAL A 53 -18.72 -19.02 -12.49
C VAL A 53 -18.23 -19.45 -13.88
N LYS A 54 -17.33 -18.67 -14.48
CA LYS A 54 -16.71 -18.99 -15.77
C LYS A 54 -15.53 -19.96 -15.58
N LYS A 55 -15.52 -21.03 -16.39
CA LYS A 55 -14.40 -21.99 -16.45
C LYS A 55 -13.08 -21.30 -16.85
N GLY A 56 -11.97 -21.81 -16.32
CA GLY A 56 -10.61 -21.35 -16.65
C GLY A 56 -10.11 -20.17 -15.81
N ILE A 57 -10.95 -19.57 -14.96
CA ILE A 57 -10.50 -18.57 -13.98
C ILE A 57 -10.14 -19.29 -12.67
N PRO A 58 -8.93 -19.10 -12.11
CA PRO A 58 -8.53 -19.75 -10.87
C PRO A 58 -9.37 -19.31 -9.68
N MET A 59 -9.55 -20.21 -8.72
CA MET A 59 -10.16 -19.91 -7.42
C MET A 59 -9.40 -18.76 -6.72
N THR A 60 -10.10 -17.90 -5.99
CA THR A 60 -9.48 -16.79 -5.27
C THR A 60 -10.08 -16.59 -3.89
N ARG A 61 -9.58 -15.58 -3.16
CA ARG A 61 -10.05 -15.19 -1.83
C ARG A 61 -10.88 -13.92 -1.88
N VAL A 62 -12.03 -13.98 -1.22
CA VAL A 62 -12.76 -12.79 -0.74
C VAL A 62 -12.43 -12.60 0.72
N VAL A 63 -12.04 -11.39 1.09
CA VAL A 63 -11.67 -10.99 2.45
C VAL A 63 -12.81 -10.15 3.01
N VAL A 64 -13.25 -10.50 4.22
CA VAL A 64 -14.31 -9.82 4.96
C VAL A 64 -13.71 -9.33 6.27
N GLN A 65 -13.60 -8.01 6.42
CA GLN A 65 -13.09 -7.38 7.62
C GLN A 65 -14.24 -6.75 8.40
N VAL A 66 -14.36 -7.11 9.67
CA VAL A 66 -15.37 -6.58 10.60
C VAL A 66 -14.66 -5.71 11.63
N THR A 67 -14.93 -4.42 11.60
CA THR A 67 -14.43 -3.44 12.58
C THR A 67 -15.59 -2.77 13.31
N VAL A 68 -15.31 -2.09 14.41
CA VAL A 68 -16.28 -1.26 15.14
C VAL A 68 -15.79 0.18 15.11
N GLU A 69 -16.66 1.09 14.72
CA GLU A 69 -16.41 2.53 14.77
C GLU A 69 -16.62 3.08 16.20
N LYS A 70 -16.24 4.35 16.40
CA LYS A 70 -16.32 4.99 17.72
C LYS A 70 -17.75 5.09 18.28
N ASP A 71 -18.75 5.09 17.40
CA ASP A 71 -20.17 5.13 17.76
C ASP A 71 -20.77 3.74 18.01
N GLY A 72 -19.94 2.68 17.99
CA GLY A 72 -20.36 1.30 18.23
C GLY A 72 -20.91 0.60 16.99
N LYS A 73 -21.02 1.28 15.83
CA LYS A 73 -21.45 0.63 14.59
C LYS A 73 -20.40 -0.33 14.08
N LYS A 74 -20.86 -1.49 13.61
CA LYS A 74 -20.00 -2.44 12.91
C LYS A 74 -19.88 -2.05 11.44
N VAL A 75 -18.64 -1.94 10.98
CA VAL A 75 -18.32 -1.75 9.57
C VAL A 75 -17.80 -3.06 9.03
N VAL A 76 -18.45 -3.55 7.96
CA VAL A 76 -18.04 -4.74 7.24
C VAL A 76 -17.45 -4.32 5.91
N THR A 77 -16.15 -4.51 5.74
CA THR A 77 -15.44 -4.26 4.50
C THR A 77 -15.24 -5.56 3.74
N VAL A 78 -15.71 -5.61 2.50
CA VAL A 78 -15.52 -6.74 1.59
C VAL A 78 -14.52 -6.33 0.51
N ARG A 79 -13.47 -7.12 0.34
CA ARG A 79 -12.40 -6.82 -0.62
C ARG A 79 -11.77 -8.09 -1.19
N SER A 80 -10.98 -7.92 -2.25
CA SER A 80 -10.10 -8.98 -2.73
C SER A 80 -8.88 -9.13 -1.81
N SER A 81 -8.04 -10.11 -2.12
CA SER A 81 -6.89 -10.49 -1.29
C SER A 81 -5.57 -9.79 -1.66
N ILE A 82 -5.55 -8.89 -2.64
CA ILE A 82 -4.36 -8.05 -2.91
C ILE A 82 -4.72 -6.59 -2.67
N ASP A 83 -4.00 -5.97 -1.74
CA ASP A 83 -4.07 -4.52 -1.49
C ASP A 83 -2.88 -3.81 -2.10
N VAL A 84 -3.11 -2.64 -2.70
CA VAL A 84 -2.06 -1.72 -3.16
C VAL A 84 -2.15 -0.45 -2.34
N ARG A 85 -1.06 -0.11 -1.66
CA ARG A 85 -0.89 1.11 -0.88
C ARG A 85 0.04 2.07 -1.60
N ASN A 86 -0.49 3.24 -1.94
CA ASN A 86 0.24 4.30 -2.58
C ASN A 86 0.86 5.24 -1.53
N MET A 87 2.18 5.22 -1.42
CA MET A 87 3.00 6.11 -0.58
C MET A 87 3.91 6.99 -1.46
N LEU A 88 3.45 7.29 -2.68
CA LEU A 88 4.04 8.29 -3.56
C LEU A 88 3.29 9.62 -3.38
N PRO A 89 3.91 10.76 -3.72
CA PRO A 89 3.23 12.06 -3.77
C PRO A 89 2.25 12.19 -4.95
N HIS A 90 2.28 11.25 -5.91
CA HIS A 90 1.46 11.27 -7.12
C HIS A 90 0.42 10.14 -7.12
N GLN A 91 -0.65 10.32 -7.88
CA GLN A 91 -1.58 9.25 -8.21
C GLN A 91 -0.85 8.07 -8.84
N LEU A 92 -1.29 6.86 -8.53
CA LEU A 92 -0.69 5.62 -9.01
C LEU A 92 -1.71 4.83 -9.82
N CYS A 93 -1.46 4.67 -11.11
CA CYS A 93 -2.27 3.82 -11.97
C CYS A 93 -1.72 2.40 -12.00
N ILE A 94 -2.62 1.42 -11.94
CA ILE A 94 -2.32 -0.01 -12.00
C ILE A 94 -2.79 -0.55 -13.35
N TYR A 95 -1.91 -1.26 -14.04
CA TYR A 95 -2.20 -1.93 -15.31
C TYR A 95 -2.00 -3.43 -15.17
N THR A 96 -2.76 -4.22 -15.93
CA THR A 96 -2.40 -5.62 -16.18
C THR A 96 -1.20 -5.70 -17.11
N THR A 97 -0.31 -6.67 -16.89
CA THR A 97 0.85 -6.87 -17.78
C THR A 97 0.43 -7.45 -19.12
N GLU A 98 -0.56 -8.36 -19.12
CA GLU A 98 -0.93 -9.14 -20.31
C GLU A 98 -1.66 -8.30 -21.36
N ALA A 99 -2.65 -7.51 -20.92
CA ALA A 99 -3.49 -6.71 -21.81
C ALA A 99 -3.15 -5.21 -21.79
N MET A 100 -2.16 -4.78 -20.99
CA MET A 100 -1.83 -3.36 -20.76
C MET A 100 -3.05 -2.49 -20.42
N THR A 101 -4.07 -3.12 -19.83
CA THR A 101 -5.34 -2.47 -19.53
C THR A 101 -5.27 -1.83 -18.16
N GLU A 102 -5.74 -0.58 -18.07
CA GLU A 102 -5.89 0.12 -16.79
C GLU A 102 -6.91 -0.62 -15.92
N VAL A 103 -6.49 -0.95 -14.71
CA VAL A 103 -7.30 -1.68 -13.72
C VAL A 103 -7.95 -0.69 -12.75
N MET A 104 -7.16 0.26 -12.25
CA MET A 104 -7.58 1.22 -11.23
C MET A 104 -6.52 2.31 -11.00
N ILE A 105 -6.97 3.42 -10.40
CA ILE A 105 -6.09 4.49 -9.87
C ILE A 105 -6.17 4.50 -8.34
N VAL A 106 -5.01 4.62 -7.69
CA VAL A 106 -4.85 4.75 -6.23
C VAL A 106 -4.29 6.13 -5.90
N GLU A 107 -5.05 6.92 -5.13
CA GLU A 107 -4.64 8.26 -4.72
C GLU A 107 -3.45 8.22 -3.74
N PRO A 108 -2.67 9.31 -3.62
CA PRO A 108 -1.64 9.44 -2.60
C PRO A 108 -2.16 9.10 -1.20
N SER A 109 -1.36 8.37 -0.43
CA SER A 109 -1.68 7.89 0.93
C SER A 109 -2.89 6.96 1.05
N GLN A 110 -3.53 6.56 -0.05
CA GLN A 110 -4.65 5.61 -0.02
C GLN A 110 -4.19 4.16 -0.21
N THR A 111 -5.06 3.26 0.24
CA THR A 111 -4.97 1.83 -0.04
C THR A 111 -6.23 1.41 -0.77
N LYS A 112 -6.09 0.65 -1.87
CA LYS A 112 -7.23 0.04 -2.57
C LYS A 112 -6.89 -1.40 -2.94
N SER A 113 -7.91 -2.25 -2.95
CA SER A 113 -7.75 -3.66 -3.31
C SER A 113 -7.92 -3.87 -4.81
N ILE A 114 -7.11 -4.74 -5.40
CA ILE A 114 -7.19 -5.11 -6.82
C ILE A 114 -8.58 -5.71 -7.11
N PRO A 115 -9.31 -5.31 -8.16
CA PRO A 115 -10.60 -5.91 -8.46
C PRO A 115 -10.48 -7.43 -8.65
N LEU A 116 -11.44 -8.17 -8.09
CA LEU A 116 -11.38 -9.63 -7.99
C LEU A 116 -11.03 -10.38 -9.30
N PRO A 117 -11.52 -9.97 -10.49
CA PRO A 117 -11.15 -10.60 -11.76
C PRO A 117 -9.66 -10.54 -12.11
N PHE A 118 -8.93 -9.55 -11.58
CA PHE A 118 -7.52 -9.31 -11.91
C PHE A 118 -6.56 -9.82 -10.83
N VAL A 119 -7.04 -10.38 -9.73
CA VAL A 119 -6.20 -10.74 -8.55
C VAL A 119 -5.09 -11.75 -8.85
N HIS A 120 -5.22 -12.53 -9.94
CA HIS A 120 -4.19 -13.47 -10.40
C HIS A 120 -3.29 -12.91 -11.50
N SER A 121 -3.59 -11.71 -12.01
CA SER A 121 -2.80 -11.06 -13.07
C SER A 121 -1.45 -10.57 -12.55
N ARG A 122 -0.50 -10.42 -13.46
CA ARG A 122 0.69 -9.60 -13.22
C ARG A 122 0.31 -8.13 -13.36
N PHE A 123 0.94 -7.28 -12.54
CA PHE A 123 0.64 -5.86 -12.52
C PHE A 123 1.86 -5.01 -12.85
N LEU A 124 1.59 -3.92 -13.56
CA LEU A 124 2.50 -2.81 -13.75
C LEU A 124 1.94 -1.60 -13.00
N VAL A 125 2.81 -0.80 -12.41
CA VAL A 125 2.44 0.46 -11.76
C VAL A 125 3.04 1.65 -12.51
N CYS A 126 2.28 2.73 -12.60
CA CYS A 126 2.71 3.97 -13.25
C CYS A 126 2.27 5.19 -12.43
N PRO A 127 3.21 6.00 -11.92
CA PRO A 127 2.89 7.31 -11.36
C PRO A 127 2.32 8.25 -12.44
N LEU A 128 1.19 8.88 -12.16
CA LEU A 128 0.52 9.80 -13.07
C LEU A 128 0.97 11.25 -12.84
N ASN A 129 0.72 12.12 -13.83
CA ASN A 129 0.92 13.57 -13.76
C ASN A 129 2.36 14.03 -13.43
N CYS A 130 3.37 13.17 -13.66
CA CYS A 130 4.77 13.45 -13.34
C CYS A 130 5.74 13.12 -14.49
N LYS A 131 5.26 13.19 -15.74
CA LYS A 131 6.04 13.01 -16.97
C LYS A 131 6.70 11.63 -17.14
N VAL A 132 6.34 10.65 -16.31
CA VAL A 132 6.82 9.27 -16.41
C VAL A 132 6.28 8.62 -17.69
N GLN A 133 7.14 7.91 -18.42
CA GLN A 133 6.81 7.23 -19.67
C GLN A 133 6.84 5.70 -19.55
N GLU A 134 7.44 5.19 -18.48
CA GLU A 134 7.62 3.76 -18.24
C GLU A 134 6.72 3.27 -17.10
N LYS A 135 6.49 1.95 -17.05
CA LYS A 135 5.77 1.30 -15.97
C LYS A 135 6.70 0.35 -15.23
N ALA A 136 6.59 0.27 -13.91
CA ALA A 136 7.35 -0.66 -13.08
C ALA A 136 6.55 -1.95 -12.85
N GLU A 137 7.19 -3.12 -12.98
CA GLU A 137 6.54 -4.39 -12.67
C GLU A 137 6.48 -4.67 -11.17
N VAL A 138 5.34 -5.18 -10.71
CA VAL A 138 5.15 -5.68 -9.33
C VAL A 138 5.15 -7.21 -9.32
N ILE A 139 6.26 -7.79 -8.86
CA ILE A 139 6.44 -9.24 -8.77
C ILE A 139 5.89 -9.74 -7.42
N TRP A 140 4.57 -9.86 -7.31
CA TRP A 140 3.95 -10.30 -6.05
C TRP A 140 3.95 -11.82 -5.85
N SER A 141 3.85 -12.59 -6.95
CA SER A 141 3.65 -14.05 -6.94
C SER A 141 4.85 -14.86 -6.43
N ASN A 142 6.05 -14.25 -6.41
CA ASN A 142 7.27 -14.87 -5.86
C ASN A 142 7.33 -14.81 -4.33
N VAL A 143 6.50 -13.98 -3.68
CA VAL A 143 6.47 -13.85 -2.22
C VAL A 143 5.46 -14.84 -1.64
N ARG A 144 5.91 -16.06 -1.33
CA ARG A 144 5.00 -17.17 -0.96
C ARG A 144 4.87 -17.45 0.54
N ALA A 145 5.93 -17.21 1.32
CA ALA A 145 5.91 -17.50 2.75
C ALA A 145 5.34 -16.31 3.54
N VAL A 146 4.49 -16.60 4.54
CA VAL A 146 3.89 -15.60 5.41
C VAL A 146 4.94 -14.71 6.05
N GLY A 147 4.66 -13.41 6.13
CA GLY A 147 5.55 -12.42 6.73
C GLY A 147 6.80 -12.10 5.91
N LYS A 148 7.15 -12.87 4.87
CA LYS A 148 8.26 -12.52 3.97
C LYS A 148 7.91 -11.26 3.18
N LYS A 149 8.95 -10.44 3.01
CA LYS A 149 8.92 -9.18 2.28
C LYS A 149 9.91 -9.26 1.12
N TYR A 150 9.47 -8.85 -0.06
CA TYR A 150 10.36 -8.56 -1.18
C TYR A 150 10.34 -7.05 -1.42
N CYS A 151 11.52 -6.45 -1.61
CA CYS A 151 11.65 -5.02 -1.88
C CYS A 151 12.43 -4.83 -3.18
N SER A 152 11.96 -3.94 -4.05
CA SER A 152 12.69 -3.50 -5.24
C SER A 152 12.78 -1.99 -5.30
N VAL A 153 13.80 -1.48 -5.98
CA VAL A 153 13.97 -0.07 -6.32
C VAL A 153 13.96 0.02 -7.84
N GLU A 154 13.01 0.77 -8.38
CA GLU A 154 12.78 0.87 -9.83
C GLU A 154 13.11 2.28 -10.31
N LYS A 155 13.82 2.36 -11.43
CA LYS A 155 14.12 3.58 -12.16
C LYS A 155 13.21 3.67 -13.38
N LEU A 156 12.39 4.70 -13.45
CA LEU A 156 11.50 4.98 -14.57
C LEU A 156 11.97 6.21 -15.34
N ARG A 157 12.01 6.11 -16.67
CA ARG A 157 12.30 7.24 -17.54
C ARG A 157 11.14 8.25 -17.52
N THR A 158 11.50 9.52 -17.50
CA THR A 158 10.57 10.62 -17.71
C THR A 158 10.75 11.21 -19.12
N SER A 159 9.81 12.04 -19.57
CA SER A 159 9.94 12.76 -20.84
C SER A 159 11.11 13.76 -20.85
N ASP A 160 11.56 14.20 -19.68
CA ASP A 160 12.82 14.93 -19.53
C ASP A 160 13.96 13.91 -19.39
N LYS A 161 14.80 13.79 -20.43
CA LYS A 161 15.92 12.82 -20.47
C LYS A 161 16.95 13.01 -19.34
N MET A 162 16.98 14.19 -18.72
CA MET A 162 17.89 14.48 -17.61
C MET A 162 17.29 14.08 -16.25
N ARG A 163 15.99 13.77 -16.19
CA ARG A 163 15.28 13.43 -14.95
C ARG A 163 14.74 12.02 -15.01
N ASN A 164 14.90 11.31 -13.90
CA ASN A 164 14.32 9.99 -13.71
C ASN A 164 13.33 10.05 -12.55
N TYR A 165 12.36 9.16 -12.58
CA TYR A 165 11.46 8.93 -11.48
C TYR A 165 11.84 7.61 -10.82
N TRP A 166 12.15 7.67 -9.54
CA TRP A 166 12.50 6.54 -8.72
C TRP A 166 11.33 6.19 -7.81
N LEU A 167 11.06 4.90 -7.67
CA LEU A 167 10.11 4.37 -6.71
C LEU A 167 10.64 3.09 -6.09
N CYS A 168 10.14 2.77 -4.91
CA CYS A 168 10.37 1.49 -4.26
C CYS A 168 9.08 0.71 -4.23
N THR A 169 9.14 -0.58 -4.55
CA THR A 169 8.04 -1.51 -4.30
C THR A 169 8.40 -2.38 -3.11
N SER A 170 7.39 -2.70 -2.30
CA SER A 170 7.51 -3.77 -1.34
C SER A 170 6.28 -4.66 -1.36
N VAL A 171 6.49 -5.95 -1.52
CA VAL A 171 5.42 -6.95 -1.47
C VAL A 171 5.55 -7.74 -0.19
N ARG A 172 4.47 -7.82 0.58
CA ARG A 172 4.36 -8.64 1.78
C ARG A 172 3.27 -9.70 1.58
N ARG A 173 3.56 -10.95 1.97
CA ARG A 173 2.55 -12.00 2.10
C ARG A 173 1.81 -11.83 3.43
N GLU A 174 0.50 -11.66 3.36
CA GLU A 174 -0.35 -11.57 4.55
C GLU A 174 -0.54 -12.96 5.18
N HIS A 175 -1.02 -12.99 6.42
CA HIS A 175 -1.13 -14.19 7.27
C HIS A 175 -2.26 -15.13 6.82
N TYR A 176 -2.14 -15.66 5.61
CA TYR A 176 -2.97 -16.73 5.07
C TYR A 176 -2.27 -18.08 5.25
N PRO A 177 -3.00 -19.21 5.26
CA PRO A 177 -2.41 -20.54 5.43
C PRO A 177 -1.19 -20.76 4.53
N ASP A 178 -0.13 -21.29 5.14
CA ASP A 178 1.09 -21.68 4.44
C ASP A 178 0.77 -22.82 3.44
N HIS A 179 1.54 -22.92 2.36
CA HIS A 179 1.40 -23.90 1.26
C HIS A 179 0.33 -23.62 0.19
N GLU A 180 -0.46 -22.55 0.30
CA GLU A 180 -1.42 -22.18 -0.74
C GLU A 180 -0.84 -21.19 -1.77
N THR A 181 -1.02 -21.49 -3.07
CA THR A 181 -0.61 -20.61 -4.19
C THR A 181 -1.55 -19.43 -4.42
N ILE A 182 -2.67 -19.37 -3.70
CA ILE A 182 -3.72 -18.37 -3.91
C ILE A 182 -3.21 -16.98 -3.46
N PRO A 183 -3.55 -15.88 -4.15
CA PRO A 183 -3.13 -14.52 -3.80
C PRO A 183 -3.62 -14.03 -2.43
N GLY A 184 -2.83 -13.18 -1.79
CA GLY A 184 -2.99 -12.79 -0.39
C GLY A 184 -1.88 -11.87 0.08
N HIS A 185 -1.81 -10.67 -0.49
CA HIS A 185 -0.62 -9.82 -0.41
C HIS A 185 -0.98 -8.36 -0.17
N THR A 186 -0.04 -7.62 0.41
CA THR A 186 -0.06 -6.15 0.39
C THR A 186 1.16 -5.66 -0.36
N VAL A 187 0.91 -4.82 -1.38
CA VAL A 187 1.91 -4.15 -2.20
C VAL A 187 2.00 -2.69 -1.74
N PHE A 188 3.18 -2.27 -1.33
CA PHE A 188 3.51 -0.89 -1.03
C PHE A 188 4.28 -0.31 -2.20
N VAL A 189 3.89 0.86 -2.67
CA VAL A 189 4.64 1.62 -3.68
C VAL A 189 4.99 2.97 -3.07
N ALA A 190 6.26 3.26 -2.90
CA ALA A 190 6.74 4.37 -2.08
C ALA A 190 7.78 5.22 -2.79
N ALA A 191 7.87 6.49 -2.41
CA ALA A 191 9.02 7.31 -2.78
C ALA A 191 10.29 6.70 -2.15
N PRO A 192 11.43 6.73 -2.84
CA PRO A 192 12.69 6.17 -2.34
C PRO A 192 13.23 6.92 -1.13
N LEU A 193 12.96 8.22 -1.03
CA LEU A 193 13.45 9.06 0.05
C LEU A 193 12.29 9.89 0.61
N ASN A 194 12.08 9.79 1.92
CA ASN A 194 11.15 10.63 2.67
C ASN A 194 11.94 11.42 3.69
N ILE A 195 11.79 12.74 3.70
CA ILE A 195 12.47 13.62 4.64
C ILE A 195 11.43 14.37 5.44
N GLN A 196 11.49 14.23 6.77
CA GLN A 196 10.61 14.94 7.69
C GLN A 196 11.39 16.06 8.36
N ASN A 197 10.92 17.30 8.20
CA ASN A 197 11.43 18.43 8.95
C ASN A 197 10.78 18.45 10.34
N LEU A 198 11.57 18.18 11.36
CA LEU A 198 11.15 18.23 12.77
C LEU A 198 11.48 19.57 13.43
N LEU A 199 12.10 20.51 12.70
CA LEU A 199 12.40 21.84 13.22
C LEU A 199 11.13 22.72 13.20
N PRO A 200 11.06 23.74 14.08
CA PRO A 200 9.98 24.71 14.10
C PRO A 200 10.10 25.79 13.01
N ILE A 201 11.04 25.63 12.07
CA ILE A 201 11.32 26.56 10.97
C ILE A 201 11.41 25.81 9.64
N ASP A 202 11.22 26.53 8.55
CA ASP A 202 11.40 26.01 7.20
C ASP A 202 12.89 25.72 6.94
N VAL A 203 13.15 24.64 6.19
CA VAL A 203 14.50 24.22 5.80
C VAL A 203 14.57 23.97 4.31
N GLU A 204 15.76 24.10 3.76
CA GLU A 204 16.08 23.65 2.40
C GLU A 204 17.08 22.49 2.49
N ILE A 205 16.67 21.33 1.97
CA ILE A 205 17.53 20.16 1.90
C ILE A 205 18.21 20.14 0.53
N HIS A 206 19.53 20.07 0.50
CA HIS A 206 20.30 19.99 -0.74
C HIS A 206 20.77 18.56 -0.98
N ILE A 207 20.40 17.99 -2.12
CA ILE A 207 20.79 16.63 -2.53
C ILE A 207 21.15 16.64 -4.02
N LEU A 208 22.35 16.19 -4.36
CA LEU A 208 22.82 16.10 -5.76
C LEU A 208 22.67 17.43 -6.52
N GLY A 209 22.94 18.56 -5.86
CA GLY A 209 22.81 19.91 -6.44
C GLY A 209 21.36 20.39 -6.63
N GLN A 210 20.37 19.63 -6.18
CA GLN A 210 18.96 20.05 -6.14
C GLN A 210 18.59 20.53 -4.74
N ALA A 211 17.78 21.56 -4.69
CA ALA A 211 17.24 22.15 -3.47
C ALA A 211 15.79 21.68 -3.25
N PHE A 212 15.49 21.23 -2.04
CA PHE A 212 14.20 20.69 -1.64
C PHE A 212 13.69 21.45 -0.41
N PRO A 213 12.82 22.45 -0.58
CA PRO A 213 12.24 23.18 0.53
C PRO A 213 11.25 22.29 1.30
N ILE A 214 11.32 22.32 2.63
CA ILE A 214 10.44 21.57 3.53
C ILE A 214 10.00 22.49 4.67
N SER A 215 8.71 22.83 4.69
CA SER A 215 8.17 23.66 5.77
C SER A 215 8.27 23.00 7.14
N ALA A 216 8.25 23.82 8.20
CA ALA A 216 8.26 23.38 9.58
C ALA A 216 7.23 22.26 9.85
N GLY A 217 7.67 21.16 10.46
CA GLY A 217 6.82 20.02 10.81
C GLY A 217 6.29 19.19 9.62
N ARG A 218 6.74 19.45 8.38
CA ARG A 218 6.25 18.76 7.18
C ARG A 218 7.18 17.64 6.71
N THR A 219 6.62 16.73 5.93
CA THR A 219 7.35 15.64 5.27
C THR A 219 7.33 15.85 3.77
N LEU A 220 8.48 15.70 3.13
CA LEU A 220 8.63 15.70 1.69
C LEU A 220 8.96 14.29 1.18
N MET A 221 8.25 13.85 0.16
CA MET A 221 8.47 12.59 -0.55
C MET A 221 9.24 12.88 -1.85
N ILE A 222 10.48 12.41 -1.95
CA ILE A 222 11.38 12.73 -3.07
C ILE A 222 11.49 11.51 -3.99
N THR A 223 11.18 11.72 -5.28
CA THR A 223 11.19 10.66 -6.31
C THR A 223 12.26 10.86 -7.38
N THR A 224 13.17 11.82 -7.19
CA THR A 224 14.23 12.15 -8.17
C THR A 224 15.62 11.65 -7.77
N VAL A 225 15.78 11.12 -6.55
CA VAL A 225 17.07 10.71 -5.99
C VAL A 225 17.28 9.19 -6.13
N ASP A 226 18.46 8.83 -6.64
CA ASP A 226 18.94 7.45 -6.70
C ASP A 226 19.51 7.02 -5.35
N ILE A 227 18.73 6.31 -4.55
CA ILE A 227 19.15 5.80 -3.24
C ILE A 227 20.00 4.52 -3.33
N THR A 228 20.25 3.99 -4.54
CA THR A 228 21.09 2.79 -4.71
C THR A 228 22.58 3.12 -4.63
N LYS A 229 22.92 4.41 -4.70
CA LYS A 229 24.27 4.94 -4.59
C LYS A 229 24.39 5.85 -3.36
N PRO A 230 25.59 6.06 -2.82
CA PRO A 230 25.82 7.11 -1.85
C PRO A 230 25.44 8.48 -2.42
N PHE A 231 24.80 9.32 -1.62
CA PHE A 231 24.48 10.71 -1.96
C PHE A 231 24.76 11.63 -0.78
N ALA A 232 25.13 12.87 -1.07
CA ALA A 232 25.38 13.89 -0.07
C ALA A 232 24.09 14.65 0.26
N VAL A 233 23.91 14.95 1.55
CA VAL A 233 22.79 15.72 2.08
C VAL A 233 23.34 16.94 2.80
N GLY A 234 22.98 18.13 2.30
CA GLY A 234 23.15 19.40 2.98
C GLY A 234 21.81 19.90 3.51
N VAL A 235 21.85 20.70 4.56
CA VAL A 235 20.71 21.42 5.14
C VAL A 235 21.06 22.90 5.18
N ALA A 236 20.14 23.74 4.70
CA ALA A 236 20.18 25.18 4.84
C ALA A 236 18.89 25.68 5.50
N THR A 237 19.03 26.78 6.22
CA THR A 237 17.94 27.58 6.79
C THR A 237 18.18 29.03 6.37
N GLU A 238 17.32 29.95 6.79
CA GLU A 238 17.54 31.38 6.52
C GLU A 238 18.86 31.92 7.11
N ARG A 239 19.38 31.30 8.17
CA ARG A 239 20.52 31.83 8.94
C ARG A 239 21.75 30.96 8.93
N MET A 240 21.56 29.66 8.72
CA MET A 240 22.63 28.68 8.84
C MET A 240 22.66 27.77 7.63
N LYS A 241 23.86 27.34 7.24
CA LYS A 241 24.06 26.34 6.20
C LYS A 241 24.94 25.21 6.72
N THR A 242 24.87 24.06 6.07
CA THR A 242 25.75 22.94 6.40
C THR A 242 27.19 23.25 5.96
N ILE A 243 28.13 23.10 6.91
CA ILE A 243 29.58 23.24 6.66
C ILE A 243 30.10 22.04 5.87
N GLN A 244 29.67 20.84 6.27
CA GLN A 244 30.08 19.57 5.69
C GLN A 244 28.87 18.69 5.47
N GLU A 245 28.62 18.33 4.21
CA GLU A 245 27.50 17.48 3.83
C GLU A 245 27.58 16.09 4.46
N CYS A 246 26.42 15.52 4.79
CA CYS A 246 26.29 14.17 5.30
C CYS A 246 26.19 13.20 4.13
N ILE A 247 27.11 12.25 4.06
CA ILE A 247 27.04 11.16 3.07
C ILE A 247 26.10 10.07 3.58
N VAL A 248 25.01 9.86 2.86
CA VAL A 248 24.01 8.83 3.12
C VAL A 248 24.17 7.70 2.11
N SER A 249 24.13 6.46 2.56
CA SER A 249 23.98 5.30 1.68
C SER A 249 23.09 4.25 2.34
N LYS A 250 22.52 3.38 1.51
CA LYS A 250 21.69 2.26 1.97
C LYS A 250 22.44 1.27 2.87
N SER A 251 23.76 1.14 2.72
CA SER A 251 24.58 0.27 3.56
C SER A 251 25.00 0.91 4.88
N HIS A 252 25.03 2.25 4.95
CA HIS A 252 25.55 3.00 6.09
C HIS A 252 24.47 3.50 7.06
N ILE A 253 23.18 3.38 6.72
CA ILE A 253 22.06 3.77 7.60
C ILE A 253 21.16 2.56 7.84
N GLY A 254 21.34 1.92 9.00
CA GLY A 254 20.41 0.92 9.54
C GLY A 254 19.19 1.57 10.20
N GLU A 255 18.24 0.74 10.62
CA GLU A 255 17.08 1.21 11.38
C GLU A 255 17.52 1.88 12.70
N GLY A 256 17.04 3.11 12.95
CA GLY A 256 17.35 3.87 14.17
C GLY A 256 18.73 4.52 14.23
N GLN A 257 19.50 4.51 13.14
CA GLN A 257 20.83 5.12 13.14
C GLN A 257 20.77 6.65 13.10
N LEU A 258 21.50 7.29 14.02
CA LEU A 258 21.62 8.74 14.10
C LEU A 258 22.81 9.21 13.25
N VAL A 259 22.60 10.26 12.45
CA VAL A 259 23.67 10.97 11.75
C VAL A 259 23.64 12.44 12.15
N SER A 260 24.81 13.05 12.31
CA SER A 260 24.95 14.43 12.75
C SER A 260 25.55 15.31 11.65
N LEU A 261 25.01 16.51 11.53
CA LEU A 261 25.45 17.55 10.60
C LEU A 261 25.85 18.79 11.41
N ARG A 262 26.91 19.48 10.98
CA ARG A 262 27.30 20.76 11.56
C ARG A 262 26.82 21.90 10.66
N LEU A 263 26.13 22.85 11.27
CA LEU A 263 25.68 24.08 10.62
C LEU A 263 26.55 25.26 11.08
N ASP A 264 26.84 26.21 10.19
CA ASP A 264 27.43 27.52 10.47
C ASP A 264 26.48 28.66 10.11
#